data_AF-A0A2T2T5R9-F1
#
_entry.id   AF-A0A2T2T5R9-F1
#
_cell.length_a   1.000
_cell.length_b   1.000
_cell.length_c   1.000
_cell.angle_alpha   90.00
_cell.angle_beta   90.00
_cell.angle_gamma   90.00
#
_symmetry.space_group_name_H-M   'P 1'
#
loop_
_entity.id
_entity.type
_entity.pdbx_description
1 polymer ?
#
loop_
_entity_poly.entity_id
_entity_poly.type
_entity_poly.pdbx_seq_one_letter_code
_entity_poly.pdbx_strand_id
1 'polypeptide(L)'
;MSKIKSLSYYLAIVVLISAIVFGCSSGLSITDLTPEARAKISNMKVYRSAADLPKESYKVISPVEGLSCKRDAYSPSSANSPEALSNLKIKAAQQEADAVANVVCQQKSGADWKNNCWSTVVCAGDAIAITKPELIPNVAQGQQPNEPETKGVSSGTGWVVSPGFVVTNYHLVEGRSNFTLVEGNTRISATLVSKDRRNDLALLKPAEPSELPPAIPLSGQPAETGSEVFTVGYPNPSIMGSNAKVTDGIISARTGLQDDPRVYQTTVALQSGNSGGPLLNSRGEVVGITTSVLNAAKIFQLTGNLPQNVNYAVKTAYLEALLSATDSPASKVDNIEVSEDLPLQSLVERVGPSVMIVIAE
;
A
#
# COMPACT_ATOMS: atom_id res chain seq x y z
N MET A 1 -26.71 -66.34 13.26
CA MET A 1 -26.87 -65.29 12.22
C MET A 1 -27.80 -64.21 12.75
N SER A 2 -27.53 -62.94 12.43
CA SER A 2 -28.33 -61.74 12.74
C SER A 2 -27.99 -60.95 14.01
N LYS A 3 -26.79 -60.33 14.03
CA LYS A 3 -26.49 -59.11 14.81
C LYS A 3 -25.51 -58.21 14.04
N ILE A 4 -25.79 -57.89 12.78
CA ILE A 4 -25.04 -56.88 11.99
C ILE A 4 -25.99 -56.20 10.99
N LYS A 5 -27.00 -55.44 11.46
CA LYS A 5 -27.84 -54.60 10.57
C LYS A 5 -28.43 -53.33 11.22
N SER A 6 -27.94 -52.86 12.38
CA SER A 6 -28.49 -51.63 13.00
C SER A 6 -27.52 -50.44 13.08
N LEU A 7 -26.26 -50.59 12.67
CA LEU A 7 -25.28 -49.49 12.72
C LEU A 7 -25.31 -48.56 11.51
N SER A 8 -25.84 -49.00 10.36
CA SER A 8 -25.89 -48.20 9.13
C SER A 8 -27.08 -47.23 9.06
N TYR A 9 -28.09 -47.37 9.95
CA TYR A 9 -29.26 -46.50 9.96
C TYR A 9 -29.10 -45.27 10.87
N TYR A 10 -28.32 -45.39 11.94
CA TYR A 10 -28.02 -44.26 12.84
C TYR A 10 -26.99 -43.29 12.26
N LEU A 11 -26.08 -43.77 11.39
CA LEU A 11 -25.09 -42.91 10.74
C LEU A 11 -25.70 -42.06 9.59
N ALA A 12 -26.84 -42.47 9.04
CA ALA A 12 -27.53 -41.75 7.96
C ALA A 12 -28.50 -40.67 8.46
N ILE A 13 -29.02 -40.80 9.70
CA ILE A 13 -29.98 -39.85 10.28
C ILE A 13 -29.29 -38.64 10.92
N VAL A 14 -28.02 -38.75 11.32
CA VAL A 14 -27.22 -37.62 11.82
C VAL A 14 -26.74 -36.69 10.67
N VAL A 15 -26.85 -37.13 9.41
CA VAL A 15 -26.29 -36.40 8.25
C VAL A 15 -27.36 -35.63 7.44
N LEU A 16 -28.67 -35.73 7.75
CA LEU A 16 -29.68 -35.15 6.84
C LEU A 16 -30.81 -34.29 7.40
N ILE A 17 -31.01 -34.12 8.72
CA ILE A 17 -32.07 -33.20 9.21
C ILE A 17 -31.65 -32.48 10.50
N SER A 18 -30.91 -31.39 10.33
CA SER A 18 -31.14 -30.15 11.09
C SER A 18 -30.55 -28.93 10.34
N ALA A 19 -30.70 -28.94 9.02
CA ALA A 19 -30.96 -27.70 8.30
C ALA A 19 -32.41 -27.31 8.64
N ILE A 20 -32.64 -26.00 8.84
CA ILE A 20 -33.91 -25.38 9.28
C ILE A 20 -34.07 -25.34 10.82
N VAL A 21 -33.27 -24.50 11.49
CA VAL A 21 -33.71 -23.32 12.28
C VAL A 21 -32.42 -22.60 12.72
N PHE A 22 -31.87 -21.75 11.85
CA PHE A 22 -31.08 -20.60 12.25
C PHE A 22 -31.32 -19.51 11.21
N GLY A 23 -32.45 -18.81 11.39
CA GLY A 23 -32.61 -17.47 10.84
C GLY A 23 -31.62 -16.55 11.54
N CYS A 24 -30.42 -16.46 10.96
CA CYS A 24 -29.45 -15.37 11.01
C CYS A 24 -28.17 -15.95 10.42
N SER A 25 -27.97 -15.80 9.11
CA SER A 25 -26.67 -16.05 8.49
C SER A 25 -25.71 -14.97 8.96
N SER A 26 -25.12 -15.17 10.14
CA SER A 26 -23.82 -14.59 10.47
C SER A 26 -22.84 -15.17 9.45
N GLY A 27 -22.54 -14.40 8.40
CA GLY A 27 -21.45 -14.72 7.50
C GLY A 27 -20.20 -14.97 8.32
N LEU A 28 -19.53 -16.10 8.05
CA LEU A 28 -18.27 -16.46 8.69
C LEU A 28 -17.35 -15.26 8.68
N SER A 29 -16.99 -14.79 9.87
CA SER A 29 -16.04 -13.72 10.04
C SER A 29 -14.64 -14.30 9.83
N ILE A 30 -13.72 -13.47 9.34
CA ILE A 30 -12.30 -13.88 9.19
C ILE A 30 -11.69 -14.37 10.51
N THR A 31 -12.31 -13.98 11.64
CA THR A 31 -11.97 -14.40 13.00
C THR A 31 -12.26 -15.87 13.29
N ASP A 32 -13.16 -16.51 12.53
CA ASP A 32 -13.63 -17.88 12.77
C ASP A 32 -12.77 -18.93 12.03
N LEU A 33 -11.76 -18.47 11.29
CA LEU A 33 -10.90 -19.29 10.44
C LEU A 33 -9.61 -19.70 11.15
N THR A 34 -9.05 -20.86 10.81
CA THR A 34 -7.71 -21.25 11.27
C THR A 34 -6.64 -20.30 10.71
N PRO A 35 -5.50 -20.10 11.38
CA PRO A 35 -4.40 -19.27 10.86
C PRO A 35 -3.95 -19.68 9.45
N GLU A 36 -3.91 -20.99 9.17
CA GLU A 36 -3.60 -21.55 7.86
C GLU A 36 -4.65 -21.18 6.80
N ALA A 37 -5.95 -21.27 7.14
CA ALA A 37 -7.03 -20.85 6.25
C ALA A 37 -6.99 -19.33 6.00
N ARG A 38 -6.68 -18.51 7.02
CA ARG A 38 -6.51 -17.06 6.87
C ARG A 38 -5.34 -16.71 5.95
N ALA A 39 -4.20 -17.37 6.11
CA ALA A 39 -3.03 -17.17 5.26
C ALA A 39 -3.30 -17.61 3.80
N LYS A 40 -4.08 -18.69 3.60
CA LYS A 40 -4.53 -19.12 2.27
C LYS A 40 -5.44 -18.07 1.62
N ILE A 41 -6.41 -17.55 2.36
CA ILE A 41 -7.36 -16.52 1.87
C ILE A 41 -6.66 -15.21 1.54
N SER A 42 -5.68 -14.81 2.35
CA SER A 42 -5.04 -13.51 2.18
C SER A 42 -4.11 -13.45 0.96
N ASN A 43 -3.43 -14.57 0.68
CA ASN A 43 -2.58 -14.74 -0.48
C ASN A 43 -3.33 -15.20 -1.73
N MET A 44 -4.63 -15.50 -1.60
CA MET A 44 -5.47 -15.92 -2.72
C MET A 44 -5.52 -14.82 -3.79
N LYS A 45 -5.00 -15.15 -4.98
CA LYS A 45 -5.02 -14.28 -6.15
C LYS A 45 -6.44 -14.14 -6.68
N VAL A 46 -6.77 -12.94 -7.15
CA VAL A 46 -8.05 -12.61 -7.81
C VAL A 46 -7.74 -12.10 -9.21
N TYR A 47 -8.21 -12.83 -10.21
CA TYR A 47 -8.05 -12.49 -11.62
C TYR A 47 -9.36 -11.87 -12.13
N ARG A 48 -9.27 -10.67 -12.70
CA ARG A 48 -10.44 -9.93 -13.19
C ARG A 48 -10.94 -10.48 -14.52
N SER A 49 -10.06 -11.06 -15.34
CA SER A 49 -10.40 -11.65 -16.63
C SER A 49 -9.81 -13.04 -16.80
N ALA A 50 -10.53 -13.96 -17.44
CA ALA A 50 -9.98 -15.23 -17.92
C ALA A 50 -8.86 -15.04 -18.96
N ALA A 51 -8.67 -13.83 -19.51
CA ALA A 51 -7.50 -13.53 -20.35
C ALA A 51 -6.18 -13.51 -19.54
N ASP A 52 -6.25 -13.32 -18.22
CA ASP A 52 -5.10 -13.24 -17.32
C ASP A 52 -4.55 -14.63 -16.93
N LEU A 53 -5.26 -15.70 -17.32
CA LEU A 53 -4.93 -17.09 -17.03
C LEU A 53 -5.07 -17.95 -18.29
N PRO A 54 -4.02 -18.65 -18.75
CA PRO A 54 -4.19 -19.62 -19.83
C PRO A 54 -5.24 -20.67 -19.47
N LYS A 55 -6.21 -20.93 -20.37
CA LYS A 55 -7.36 -21.83 -20.10
C LYS A 55 -6.96 -23.23 -19.65
N GLU A 56 -5.75 -23.68 -20.00
CA GLU A 56 -5.24 -24.99 -19.62
C GLU A 56 -4.56 -25.03 -18.24
N SER A 57 -4.35 -23.86 -17.61
CA SER A 57 -3.60 -23.74 -16.35
C SER A 57 -4.44 -23.97 -15.09
N TYR A 58 -5.76 -24.02 -15.23
CA TYR A 58 -6.69 -24.13 -14.11
C TYR A 58 -7.95 -24.92 -14.45
N LYS A 59 -8.67 -25.37 -13.41
CA LYS A 59 -10.00 -25.96 -13.49
C LYS A 59 -10.96 -25.16 -12.61
N VAL A 60 -12.13 -24.82 -13.14
CA VAL A 60 -13.21 -24.21 -12.34
C VAL A 60 -13.78 -25.25 -11.38
N ILE A 61 -13.84 -24.88 -10.10
CA ILE A 61 -14.47 -25.67 -9.04
C ILE A 61 -15.96 -25.33 -9.01
N SER A 62 -16.30 -24.07 -8.73
CA SER A 62 -17.67 -23.56 -8.73
C SER A 62 -17.71 -22.03 -8.73
N PRO A 63 -18.83 -21.43 -9.14
CA PRO A 63 -19.05 -20.00 -8.94
C PRO A 63 -19.16 -19.66 -7.44
N VAL A 64 -18.67 -18.48 -7.08
CA VAL A 64 -18.68 -17.95 -5.71
C VAL A 64 -19.07 -16.47 -5.72
N GLU A 65 -19.71 -16.03 -4.64
CA GLU A 65 -20.14 -14.64 -4.48
C GLU A 65 -19.78 -14.10 -3.10
N GLY A 66 -19.13 -12.95 -3.04
CA GLY A 66 -18.89 -12.18 -1.83
C GLY A 66 -19.76 -10.93 -1.79
N LEU A 67 -20.24 -10.56 -0.60
CA LEU A 67 -21.10 -9.39 -0.41
C LEU A 67 -20.53 -8.47 0.66
N SER A 68 -20.65 -7.16 0.44
CA SER A 68 -20.47 -6.11 1.45
C SER A 68 -21.82 -5.42 1.67
N CYS A 69 -22.14 -5.14 2.92
CA CYS A 69 -23.49 -4.80 3.35
C CYS A 69 -23.46 -3.66 4.37
N LYS A 70 -24.07 -2.52 4.05
CA LYS A 70 -24.32 -1.46 5.03
C LYS A 70 -25.57 -1.81 5.84
N ARG A 71 -25.43 -2.08 7.14
CA ARG A 71 -26.51 -2.67 7.95
C ARG A 71 -27.45 -1.69 8.64
N ASP A 72 -27.05 -0.42 8.78
CA ASP A 72 -27.87 0.62 9.37
C ASP A 72 -27.67 1.96 8.63
N ALA A 73 -28.55 2.93 8.88
CA ALA A 73 -28.42 4.26 8.27
C ALA A 73 -27.27 5.08 8.88
N TYR A 74 -26.94 4.81 10.15
CA TYR A 74 -26.03 5.61 11.00
C TYR A 74 -24.57 5.11 11.02
N SER A 75 -24.28 3.92 10.49
CA SER A 75 -22.90 3.44 10.38
C SER A 75 -22.14 4.32 9.40
N PRO A 76 -20.94 4.78 9.78
CA PRO A 76 -20.06 5.51 8.90
C PRO A 76 -19.51 4.62 7.76
N SER A 77 -19.58 3.29 7.88
CA SER A 77 -19.10 2.38 6.83
C SER A 77 -20.13 2.22 5.70
N SER A 78 -19.70 2.52 4.48
CA SER A 78 -20.47 2.22 3.27
C SER A 78 -20.12 0.83 2.75
N ALA A 79 -21.11 0.17 2.11
CA ALA A 79 -20.84 -1.04 1.36
C ALA A 79 -19.82 -0.75 0.24
N ASN A 80 -18.79 -1.58 0.12
CA ASN A 80 -17.67 -1.32 -0.80
C ASN A 80 -17.10 -2.62 -1.40
N SER A 81 -16.45 -2.48 -2.55
CA SER A 81 -15.86 -3.61 -3.29
C SER A 81 -14.74 -4.33 -2.54
N PRO A 82 -13.81 -3.65 -1.81
CA PRO A 82 -12.79 -4.34 -1.02
C PRO A 82 -13.32 -5.37 -0.02
N GLU A 83 -14.36 -5.02 0.75
CA GLU A 83 -14.97 -5.95 1.70
C GLU A 83 -15.70 -7.10 0.97
N ALA A 84 -16.43 -6.80 -0.11
CA ALA A 84 -17.09 -7.81 -0.92
C ALA A 84 -16.08 -8.81 -1.55
N LEU A 85 -14.92 -8.32 -1.99
CA LEU A 85 -13.81 -9.15 -2.48
C LEU A 85 -13.19 -10.02 -1.38
N SER A 86 -13.05 -9.51 -0.16
CA SER A 86 -12.58 -10.31 0.97
C SER A 86 -13.54 -11.47 1.25
N ASN A 87 -14.85 -11.18 1.28
CA ASN A 87 -15.89 -12.20 1.49
C ASN A 87 -15.98 -13.20 0.34
N LEU A 88 -15.66 -12.79 -0.90
CA LEU A 88 -15.55 -13.67 -2.06
C LEU A 88 -14.43 -14.70 -1.90
N LYS A 89 -13.24 -14.24 -1.46
CA LYS A 89 -12.08 -15.12 -1.21
C LYS A 89 -12.33 -16.12 -0.08
N ILE A 90 -13.04 -15.71 0.97
CA ILE A 90 -13.42 -16.62 2.07
C ILE A 90 -14.26 -17.78 1.52
N LYS A 91 -15.27 -17.49 0.68
CA LYS A 91 -16.12 -18.54 0.10
C LYS A 91 -15.36 -19.44 -0.89
N ALA A 92 -14.45 -18.88 -1.67
CA ALA A 92 -13.59 -19.68 -2.55
C ALA A 92 -12.68 -20.62 -1.75
N ALA A 93 -12.10 -20.15 -0.65
CA ALA A 93 -11.23 -20.96 0.19
C ALA A 93 -11.98 -22.10 0.92
N GLN A 94 -13.25 -21.89 1.29
CA GLN A 94 -14.13 -22.95 1.81
C GLN A 94 -14.36 -24.08 0.83
N GLN A 95 -14.18 -23.82 -0.47
CA GLN A 95 -14.25 -24.80 -1.55
C GLN A 95 -12.85 -25.31 -1.94
N GLU A 96 -11.86 -25.10 -1.08
CA GLU A 96 -10.46 -25.48 -1.26
C GLU A 96 -9.75 -24.83 -2.47
N ALA A 97 -10.35 -23.79 -3.07
CA ALA A 97 -9.80 -23.13 -4.24
C ALA A 97 -8.41 -22.51 -4.01
N ASP A 98 -7.63 -22.45 -5.09
CA ASP A 98 -6.29 -21.83 -5.09
C ASP A 98 -6.37 -20.33 -5.46
N ALA A 99 -7.37 -19.94 -6.25
CA ALA A 99 -7.60 -18.57 -6.69
C ALA A 99 -9.08 -18.32 -7.06
N VAL A 100 -9.41 -17.06 -7.36
CA VAL A 100 -10.70 -16.67 -7.95
C VAL A 100 -10.47 -16.00 -9.30
N ALA A 101 -11.21 -16.38 -10.33
CA ALA A 101 -11.14 -15.80 -11.67
C ALA A 101 -12.46 -15.16 -12.11
N ASN A 102 -12.45 -14.42 -13.23
CA ASN A 102 -13.64 -13.78 -13.81
C ASN A 102 -14.40 -12.87 -12.84
N VAL A 103 -13.69 -12.15 -11.98
CA VAL A 103 -14.33 -11.41 -10.90
C VAL A 103 -14.96 -10.12 -11.39
N VAL A 104 -16.27 -9.97 -11.13
CA VAL A 104 -17.06 -8.77 -11.42
C VAL A 104 -17.74 -8.29 -10.14
N CYS A 105 -17.61 -7.02 -9.82
CA CYS A 105 -18.27 -6.39 -8.67
C CYS A 105 -19.32 -5.37 -9.14
N GLN A 106 -20.51 -5.42 -8.54
CA GLN A 106 -21.63 -4.54 -8.86
C GLN A 106 -22.34 -4.09 -7.58
N GLN A 107 -22.73 -2.82 -7.55
CA GLN A 107 -23.63 -2.32 -6.52
C GLN A 107 -25.06 -2.69 -6.89
N LYS A 108 -25.79 -3.32 -5.96
CA LYS A 108 -27.22 -3.56 -6.13
C LYS A 108 -28.01 -2.30 -5.76
N SER A 109 -29.00 -1.95 -6.58
CA SER A 109 -29.90 -0.85 -6.31
C SER A 109 -30.97 -1.27 -5.27
N GLY A 110 -31.25 -0.38 -4.33
CA GLY A 110 -32.20 -0.61 -3.25
C GLY A 110 -31.63 -1.41 -2.07
N ALA A 111 -32.40 -1.43 -0.98
CA ALA A 111 -32.07 -2.18 0.23
C ALA A 111 -32.37 -3.68 0.02
N ASP A 112 -31.44 -4.52 0.44
CA ASP A 112 -31.62 -5.97 0.52
C ASP A 112 -32.24 -6.32 1.87
N TRP A 113 -33.56 -6.31 1.92
CA TRP A 113 -34.33 -6.60 3.14
C TRP A 113 -34.14 -8.04 3.64
N LYS A 114 -33.76 -8.97 2.76
CA LYS A 114 -33.53 -10.37 3.13
C LYS A 114 -32.24 -10.51 3.94
N ASN A 115 -31.22 -9.70 3.62
CA ASN A 115 -29.91 -9.72 4.27
C ASN A 115 -29.71 -8.57 5.27
N ASN A 116 -30.76 -7.77 5.52
CA ASN A 116 -30.72 -6.56 6.36
C ASN A 116 -29.62 -5.57 5.91
N CYS A 117 -29.57 -5.27 4.61
CA CYS A 117 -28.62 -4.33 4.03
C CYS A 117 -29.33 -3.12 3.42
N TRP A 118 -29.01 -1.92 3.90
CA TRP A 118 -29.43 -0.66 3.29
C TRP A 118 -28.78 -0.40 1.94
N SER A 119 -27.53 -0.85 1.77
CA SER A 119 -26.84 -0.88 0.48
C SER A 119 -25.95 -2.11 0.39
N THR A 120 -25.81 -2.66 -0.82
CA THR A 120 -25.06 -3.91 -1.04
C THR A 120 -24.15 -3.80 -2.25
N VAL A 121 -22.89 -4.19 -2.08
CA VAL A 121 -21.97 -4.50 -3.18
C VAL A 121 -21.79 -6.00 -3.25
N VAL A 122 -21.99 -6.59 -4.42
CA VAL A 122 -21.78 -8.01 -4.67
C VAL A 122 -20.64 -8.17 -5.66
N CYS A 123 -19.65 -8.98 -5.28
CA CYS A 123 -18.61 -9.46 -6.18
C CYS A 123 -18.88 -10.93 -6.48
N ALA A 124 -18.92 -11.30 -7.76
CA ALA A 124 -19.09 -12.67 -8.22
C ALA A 124 -17.87 -13.09 -9.03
N GLY A 125 -17.52 -14.37 -9.02
CA GLY A 125 -16.46 -14.95 -9.84
C GLY A 125 -16.41 -16.47 -9.73
N ASP A 126 -15.41 -17.07 -10.34
CA ASP A 126 -15.20 -18.51 -10.36
C ASP A 126 -14.10 -18.91 -9.37
N ALA A 127 -14.39 -19.80 -8.42
CA ALA A 127 -13.38 -20.45 -7.61
C ALA A 127 -12.65 -21.48 -8.47
N ILE A 128 -11.31 -21.41 -8.51
CA ILE A 128 -10.49 -22.23 -9.41
C ILE A 128 -9.41 -23.01 -8.66
N ALA A 129 -9.15 -24.22 -9.12
CA ALA A 129 -7.97 -25.01 -8.77
C ALA A 129 -6.90 -24.81 -9.84
N ILE A 130 -5.66 -24.51 -9.45
CA ILE A 130 -4.53 -24.39 -10.37
C ILE A 130 -4.00 -25.80 -10.64
N THR A 131 -4.01 -26.21 -11.90
CA THR A 131 -3.62 -27.58 -12.31
C THR A 131 -2.29 -27.65 -13.04
N LYS A 132 -1.85 -26.54 -13.65
CA LYS A 132 -0.55 -26.42 -14.33
C LYS A 132 0.10 -25.07 -13.97
N PRO A 133 0.65 -24.92 -12.75
CA PRO A 133 1.21 -23.66 -12.27
C PRO A 133 2.34 -23.11 -13.14
N GLU A 134 3.08 -23.98 -13.83
CA GLU A 134 4.15 -23.63 -14.76
C GLU A 134 3.69 -22.84 -15.99
N LEU A 135 2.42 -22.95 -16.36
CA LEU A 135 1.83 -22.18 -17.47
C LEU A 135 1.39 -20.78 -17.03
N ILE A 136 1.32 -20.51 -15.72
CA ILE A 136 0.92 -19.22 -15.19
C ILE A 136 2.18 -18.33 -15.14
N PRO A 137 2.19 -17.18 -15.83
CA PRO A 137 3.31 -16.25 -15.73
C PRO A 137 3.57 -15.86 -14.26
N ASN A 138 4.84 -15.94 -13.83
CA ASN A 138 5.34 -15.58 -12.49
C ASN A 138 4.99 -16.51 -11.31
N VAL A 139 5.08 -17.83 -11.45
CA VAL A 139 4.98 -18.78 -10.32
C VAL A 139 6.32 -19.38 -9.85
N ALA A 140 7.45 -19.09 -10.51
CA ALA A 140 8.76 -19.56 -10.04
C ALA A 140 9.51 -18.52 -9.18
N GLN A 141 9.69 -18.87 -7.90
CA GLN A 141 10.64 -18.33 -6.90
C GLN A 141 10.40 -16.90 -6.36
N GLY A 142 10.07 -16.82 -5.06
CA GLY A 142 10.75 -16.00 -4.02
C GLY A 142 11.05 -14.51 -4.24
N GLN A 143 10.65 -13.93 -5.35
CA GLN A 143 10.75 -12.52 -5.71
C GLN A 143 9.35 -12.15 -6.16
N GLN A 144 8.77 -11.13 -5.51
CA GLN A 144 7.43 -10.66 -5.81
C GLN A 144 7.28 -10.47 -7.33
N PRO A 145 6.26 -11.09 -7.96
CA PRO A 145 5.85 -10.72 -9.30
C PRO A 145 5.45 -9.26 -9.30
N ASN A 146 6.15 -8.48 -10.11
CA ASN A 146 5.71 -7.18 -10.58
C ASN A 146 4.24 -7.28 -10.99
N GLU A 147 3.42 -6.42 -10.40
CA GLU A 147 2.14 -6.06 -10.99
C GLU A 147 2.42 -5.70 -12.47
N PRO A 148 1.65 -6.22 -13.44
CA PRO A 148 1.81 -5.76 -14.81
C PRO A 148 1.57 -4.26 -14.79
N GLU A 149 2.63 -3.49 -15.10
CA GLU A 149 2.54 -2.08 -15.40
C GLU A 149 1.47 -1.91 -16.46
N THR A 150 0.29 -1.46 -16.05
CA THR A 150 -0.32 -0.39 -16.82
C THR A 150 0.77 0.68 -16.92
N LYS A 151 1.07 1.17 -18.12
CA LYS A 151 1.75 2.46 -18.26
C LYS A 151 0.86 3.47 -17.56
N GLY A 152 1.10 3.62 -16.27
CA GLY A 152 0.14 4.08 -15.29
C GLY A 152 0.82 5.13 -14.46
N VAL A 153 0.15 6.27 -14.40
CA VAL A 153 0.59 7.45 -13.65
C VAL A 153 0.83 7.04 -12.20
N SER A 154 2.07 7.16 -11.74
CA SER A 154 2.43 7.10 -10.33
C SER A 154 2.51 8.52 -9.79
N SER A 155 2.13 8.70 -8.53
CA SER A 155 2.32 9.97 -7.85
C SER A 155 2.83 9.77 -6.43
N GLY A 156 3.69 10.68 -5.99
CA GLY A 156 4.24 10.69 -4.65
C GLY A 156 4.75 12.07 -4.27
N THR A 157 5.60 12.11 -3.25
CA THR A 157 6.21 13.34 -2.77
C THR A 157 7.67 13.38 -3.22
N GLY A 158 8.13 14.58 -3.54
CA GLY A 158 9.54 14.87 -3.69
C GLY A 158 9.86 16.23 -3.08
N TRP A 159 11.14 16.54 -2.95
CA TRP A 159 11.57 17.80 -2.34
C TRP A 159 12.92 18.23 -2.89
N VAL A 160 13.17 19.54 -2.87
CA VAL A 160 14.39 20.14 -3.43
C VAL A 160 15.58 19.93 -2.49
N VAL A 161 16.65 19.35 -3.01
CA VAL A 161 17.93 19.17 -2.32
C VAL A 161 19.04 19.89 -3.08
N SER A 162 20.03 20.40 -2.35
CA SER A 162 21.22 20.97 -2.97
C SER A 162 22.03 19.87 -3.65
N PRO A 163 22.58 20.08 -4.86
CA PRO A 163 22.60 21.32 -5.64
C PRO A 163 21.52 21.35 -6.76
N GLY A 164 20.24 21.39 -6.40
CA GLY A 164 19.13 21.63 -7.35
C GLY A 164 18.47 20.37 -7.90
N PHE A 165 18.58 19.25 -7.19
CA PHE A 165 17.85 18.03 -7.54
C PHE A 165 16.54 17.96 -6.77
N VAL A 166 15.62 17.14 -7.26
CA VAL A 166 14.47 16.69 -6.48
C VAL A 166 14.67 15.24 -6.08
N VAL A 167 14.60 14.98 -4.77
CA VAL A 167 14.68 13.63 -4.20
C VAL A 167 13.29 13.01 -4.20
N THR A 168 13.20 11.73 -4.54
CA THR A 168 11.99 10.92 -4.36
C THR A 168 12.36 9.44 -4.20
N ASN A 169 11.38 8.54 -4.12
CA ASN A 169 11.64 7.10 -4.09
C ASN A 169 11.82 6.49 -5.48
N TYR A 170 12.65 5.45 -5.59
CA TYR A 170 12.89 4.74 -6.84
C TYR A 170 11.62 4.03 -7.36
N HIS A 171 10.83 3.41 -6.48
CA HIS A 171 9.61 2.71 -6.91
C HIS A 171 8.58 3.64 -7.57
N LEU A 172 8.65 4.96 -7.31
CA LEU A 172 7.79 5.93 -7.98
C LEU A 172 8.18 6.17 -9.44
N VAL A 173 9.46 5.99 -9.77
CA VAL A 173 10.04 6.28 -11.10
C VAL A 173 10.41 5.02 -11.89
N GLU A 174 10.32 3.84 -11.28
CA GLU A 174 10.59 2.56 -11.93
C GLU A 174 9.71 2.38 -13.18
N GLY A 175 10.32 1.96 -14.29
CA GLY A 175 9.66 1.73 -15.58
C GLY A 175 9.12 2.97 -16.31
N ARG A 176 9.28 4.17 -15.74
CA ARG A 176 8.68 5.42 -16.25
C ARG A 176 9.71 6.32 -16.93
N SER A 177 9.21 7.19 -17.80
CA SER A 177 10.06 8.03 -18.65
C SER A 177 9.77 9.52 -18.57
N ASN A 178 8.54 9.90 -18.20
CA ASN A 178 8.15 11.29 -18.08
C ASN A 178 7.93 11.63 -16.61
N PHE A 179 8.57 12.69 -16.13
CA PHE A 179 8.45 13.14 -14.74
C PHE A 179 8.00 14.60 -14.71
N THR A 180 6.98 14.89 -13.93
CA THR A 180 6.51 16.26 -13.68
C THR A 180 6.53 16.55 -12.19
N LEU A 181 7.13 17.67 -11.82
CA LEU A 181 7.14 18.22 -10.46
C LEU A 181 6.03 19.27 -10.36
N VAL A 182 5.20 19.20 -9.33
CA VAL A 182 4.06 20.11 -9.16
C VAL A 182 4.06 20.72 -7.77
N GLU A 183 4.04 22.05 -7.71
CA GLU A 183 3.86 22.84 -6.49
C GLU A 183 2.89 23.98 -6.83
N GLY A 184 1.75 24.05 -6.12
CA GLY A 184 0.68 24.99 -6.46
C GLY A 184 0.24 24.89 -7.93
N ASN A 185 0.47 25.97 -8.68
CA ASN A 185 0.18 26.05 -10.12
C ASN A 185 1.43 25.80 -10.99
N THR A 186 2.60 25.68 -10.38
CA THR A 186 3.88 25.48 -11.06
C THR A 186 4.01 24.02 -11.46
N ARG A 187 4.44 23.78 -12.70
CA ARG A 187 4.68 22.44 -13.26
C ARG A 187 6.03 22.42 -13.97
N ILE A 188 6.96 21.64 -13.45
CA ILE A 188 8.33 21.57 -14.00
C ILE A 188 8.58 20.16 -14.50
N SER A 189 8.90 20.03 -15.80
CA SER A 189 9.36 18.75 -16.34
C SER A 189 10.69 18.35 -15.72
N ALA A 190 10.90 17.07 -15.47
CA ALA A 190 12.15 16.57 -14.90
C ALA A 190 12.63 15.29 -15.60
N THR A 191 13.90 14.98 -15.41
CA THR A 191 14.56 13.77 -15.92
C THR A 191 15.18 12.98 -14.79
N LEU A 192 15.15 11.65 -14.87
CA LEU A 192 15.84 10.80 -13.92
C LEU A 192 17.35 10.82 -14.20
N VAL A 193 18.14 11.29 -13.24
CA VAL A 193 19.61 11.41 -13.41
C VAL A 193 20.39 10.40 -12.59
N SER A 194 19.84 9.96 -11.45
CA SER A 194 20.48 8.97 -10.61
C SER A 194 19.44 8.16 -9.84
N LYS A 195 19.78 6.92 -9.51
CA LYS A 195 18.89 6.01 -8.78
C LYS A 195 19.68 5.01 -7.95
N ASP A 196 19.14 4.68 -6.79
CA ASP A 196 19.57 3.58 -5.95
C ASP A 196 18.37 2.66 -5.71
N ARG A 197 18.31 1.58 -6.51
CA ARG A 197 17.25 0.56 -6.39
C ARG A 197 17.29 -0.16 -5.05
N ARG A 198 18.46 -0.31 -4.42
CA ARG A 198 18.58 -1.06 -3.16
C ARG A 198 17.99 -0.26 -2.01
N ASN A 199 18.21 1.05 -2.02
CA ASN A 199 17.77 1.96 -0.96
C ASN A 199 16.48 2.73 -1.31
N ASP A 200 15.85 2.40 -2.43
CA ASP A 200 14.61 3.01 -2.91
C ASP A 200 14.72 4.54 -3.06
N LEU A 201 15.81 5.03 -3.65
CA LEU A 201 16.06 6.46 -3.87
C LEU A 201 16.19 6.80 -5.35
N ALA A 202 15.69 7.97 -5.73
CA ALA A 202 15.86 8.54 -7.06
C ALA A 202 16.14 10.05 -6.97
N LEU A 203 16.99 10.53 -7.87
CA LEU A 203 17.25 11.95 -8.08
C LEU A 203 16.71 12.36 -9.44
N LEU A 204 15.83 13.35 -9.41
CA LEU A 204 15.29 13.99 -10.59
C LEU A 204 16.00 15.32 -10.81
N LYS A 205 16.38 15.60 -12.06
CA LYS A 205 16.89 16.88 -12.51
C LYS A 205 15.77 17.68 -13.20
N PRO A 206 15.35 18.80 -12.63
CA PRO A 206 14.35 19.68 -13.23
C PRO A 206 14.89 20.31 -14.52
N ALA A 207 14.02 20.50 -15.52
CA ALA A 207 14.34 21.17 -16.78
C ALA A 207 14.61 22.67 -16.59
N GLU A 208 13.93 23.29 -15.62
CA GLU A 208 14.07 24.71 -15.28
C GLU A 208 14.49 24.89 -13.81
N PRO A 209 15.77 24.64 -13.45
CA PRO A 209 16.22 24.70 -12.06
C PRO A 209 16.09 26.07 -11.38
N SER A 210 15.96 27.16 -12.16
CA SER A 210 15.74 28.51 -11.64
C SER A 210 14.33 28.72 -11.08
N GLU A 211 13.38 27.85 -11.43
CA GLU A 211 12.03 27.85 -10.87
C GLU A 211 11.96 27.05 -9.56
N LEU A 212 13.06 26.44 -9.12
CA LEU A 212 13.08 25.70 -7.87
C LEU A 212 13.11 26.64 -6.67
N PRO A 213 12.31 26.36 -5.63
CA PRO A 213 12.49 26.97 -4.33
C PRO A 213 13.82 26.55 -3.68
N PRO A 214 14.25 27.21 -2.60
CA PRO A 214 15.47 26.86 -1.87
C PRO A 214 15.50 25.40 -1.43
N ALA A 215 16.68 24.79 -1.44
CA ALA A 215 16.88 23.42 -1.01
C ALA A 215 16.68 23.25 0.50
N ILE A 216 16.06 22.14 0.89
CA ILE A 216 15.94 21.74 2.30
C ILE A 216 17.29 21.17 2.76
N PRO A 217 17.87 21.64 3.88
CA PRO A 217 19.15 21.16 4.37
C PRO A 217 19.05 19.71 4.86
N LEU A 218 20.10 18.92 4.61
CA LEU A 218 20.28 17.62 5.25
C LEU A 218 20.85 17.81 6.65
N SER A 219 20.36 17.02 7.61
CA SER A 219 20.96 17.00 8.94
C SER A 219 22.31 16.30 8.87
N GLY A 220 23.36 16.98 9.35
CA GLY A 220 24.70 16.40 9.46
C GLY A 220 24.83 15.36 10.56
N GLN A 221 23.76 15.04 11.30
CA GLN A 221 23.74 14.05 12.37
C GLN A 221 22.56 13.09 12.19
N PRO A 222 22.75 11.79 12.47
CA PRO A 222 21.63 10.85 12.47
C PRO A 222 20.67 11.16 13.63
N ALA A 223 19.38 10.91 13.41
CA ALA A 223 18.39 11.04 14.48
C ALA A 223 18.51 9.91 15.50
N GLU A 224 18.23 10.24 16.76
CA GLU A 224 18.24 9.29 17.88
C GLU A 224 16.84 8.72 18.13
N THR A 225 16.77 7.55 18.78
CA THR A 225 15.49 7.04 19.28
C THR A 225 14.87 8.05 20.25
N GLY A 226 13.60 8.36 20.07
CA GLY A 226 12.87 9.36 20.83
C GLY A 226 12.95 10.78 20.27
N SER A 227 13.79 11.04 19.24
CA SER A 227 13.79 12.34 18.56
C SER A 227 12.44 12.63 17.90
N GLU A 228 11.92 13.83 18.14
CA GLU A 228 10.74 14.35 17.45
C GLU A 228 11.05 14.63 15.98
N VAL A 229 10.13 14.20 15.12
CA VAL A 229 10.25 14.34 13.67
C VAL A 229 8.89 14.61 13.05
N PHE A 230 8.88 15.25 11.90
CA PHE A 230 7.67 15.48 11.11
C PHE A 230 7.95 15.30 9.63
N THR A 231 6.90 15.13 8.83
CA THR A 231 6.98 15.13 7.37
C THR A 231 5.98 16.11 6.80
N VAL A 232 6.35 16.70 5.68
CA VAL A 232 5.43 17.44 4.80
C VAL A 232 5.34 16.66 3.49
N GLY A 233 4.14 16.46 2.96
CA GLY A 233 3.97 15.71 1.73
C GLY A 233 2.56 15.73 1.16
N TYR A 234 2.35 14.92 0.13
CA TYR A 234 1.12 14.87 -0.65
C TYR A 234 0.52 13.46 -0.62
N PRO A 235 -0.15 13.06 0.46
CA PRO A 235 -0.86 11.78 0.51
C PRO A 235 -1.98 11.77 -0.52
N ASN A 236 -2.01 10.74 -1.37
CA ASN A 236 -3.05 10.50 -2.39
C ASN A 236 -3.62 11.79 -3.02
N PRO A 237 -2.81 12.58 -3.76
CA PRO A 237 -3.19 13.93 -4.18
C PRO A 237 -4.47 13.96 -5.03
N SER A 238 -4.77 12.88 -5.76
CA SER A 238 -6.01 12.72 -6.54
C SER A 238 -7.28 12.67 -5.68
N ILE A 239 -7.18 12.32 -4.39
CA ILE A 239 -8.31 12.16 -3.47
C ILE A 239 -8.30 13.24 -2.38
N MET A 240 -7.13 13.59 -1.85
CA MET A 240 -6.96 14.49 -0.69
C MET A 240 -6.65 15.95 -1.08
N GLY A 241 -6.62 16.23 -2.38
CA GLY A 241 -6.32 17.54 -2.95
C GLY A 241 -4.83 17.84 -3.04
N SER A 242 -4.51 18.99 -3.62
CA SER A 242 -3.15 19.43 -3.95
C SER A 242 -2.45 20.24 -2.86
N ASN A 243 -3.07 20.41 -1.68
CA ASN A 243 -2.43 21.09 -0.56
C ASN A 243 -1.53 20.11 0.20
N ALA A 244 -0.33 20.55 0.54
CA ALA A 244 0.59 19.78 1.38
C ALA A 244 -0.08 19.43 2.73
N LYS A 245 0.26 18.25 3.26
CA LYS A 245 -0.17 17.76 4.57
C LYS A 245 1.04 17.57 5.45
N VAL A 246 0.84 17.81 6.74
CA VAL A 246 1.87 17.67 7.77
C VAL A 246 1.45 16.56 8.72
N THR A 247 2.38 15.66 9.03
CA THR A 247 2.21 14.68 10.11
C THR A 247 3.49 14.62 10.94
N ASP A 248 3.34 14.50 12.26
CA ASP A 248 4.43 14.46 13.23
C ASP A 248 4.46 13.13 14.01
N GLY A 249 5.56 12.93 14.74
CA GLY A 249 5.82 11.72 15.51
C GLY A 249 7.24 11.69 16.04
N ILE A 250 7.74 10.49 16.32
CA ILE A 250 9.10 10.26 16.82
C ILE A 250 9.83 9.20 16.01
N ILE A 251 11.14 9.13 16.17
CA ILE A 251 11.94 7.97 15.80
C ILE A 251 11.76 6.89 16.88
N SER A 252 11.07 5.81 16.53
CA SER A 252 10.85 4.67 17.44
C SER A 252 12.08 3.78 17.55
N ALA A 253 12.79 3.58 16.44
CA ALA A 253 14.01 2.78 16.41
C ALA A 253 14.96 3.26 15.31
N ARG A 254 16.26 3.05 15.54
CA ARG A 254 17.33 3.32 14.57
C ARG A 254 17.55 2.22 13.54
N THR A 255 16.72 1.18 13.59
CA THR A 255 16.73 0.04 12.68
C THR A 255 15.30 -0.25 12.22
N GLY A 256 15.19 -0.86 11.05
CA GLY A 256 13.93 -1.31 10.47
C GLY A 256 13.54 -2.73 10.86
N LEU A 257 12.63 -3.30 10.08
CA LEU A 257 12.26 -4.71 10.18
C LEU A 257 13.51 -5.61 10.10
N GLN A 258 13.60 -6.60 10.99
CA GLN A 258 14.76 -7.51 11.09
C GLN A 258 16.10 -6.77 11.28
N ASP A 259 16.08 -5.67 12.04
CA ASP A 259 17.26 -4.86 12.33
C ASP A 259 17.93 -4.24 11.10
N ASP A 260 17.17 -3.99 10.01
CA ASP A 260 17.69 -3.33 8.82
C ASP A 260 18.32 -1.97 9.20
N PRO A 261 19.65 -1.80 9.07
CA PRO A 261 20.34 -0.60 9.52
C PRO A 261 20.09 0.60 8.61
N ARG A 262 19.44 0.40 7.45
CA ARG A 262 19.30 1.42 6.41
C ARG A 262 18.17 2.41 6.67
N VAL A 263 17.21 2.03 7.52
CA VAL A 263 16.00 2.80 7.77
C VAL A 263 15.82 3.10 9.26
N TYR A 264 15.13 4.19 9.55
CA TYR A 264 14.50 4.42 10.85
C TYR A 264 13.13 3.76 10.87
N GLN A 265 12.69 3.30 12.05
CA GLN A 265 11.28 3.13 12.36
C GLN A 265 10.75 4.41 12.99
N THR A 266 9.57 4.86 12.56
CA THR A 266 8.94 6.09 13.06
C THR A 266 7.44 5.89 13.32
N THR A 267 6.90 6.68 14.26
CA THR A 267 5.46 6.78 14.50
C THR A 267 4.76 7.77 13.59
N VAL A 268 5.50 8.60 12.82
CA VAL A 268 4.92 9.56 11.87
C VAL A 268 3.95 8.82 10.95
N ALA A 269 2.72 9.30 10.89
CA ALA A 269 1.67 8.66 10.10
C ALA A 269 1.97 8.82 8.61
N LEU A 270 2.30 7.71 7.94
CA LEU A 270 2.52 7.66 6.49
C LEU A 270 1.39 6.92 5.77
N GLN A 271 0.99 7.47 4.65
CA GLN A 271 0.02 6.91 3.70
C GLN A 271 0.61 6.91 2.29
N SER A 272 -0.02 6.18 1.36
CA SER A 272 0.28 6.27 -0.07
C SER A 272 0.32 7.73 -0.53
N GLY A 273 1.35 8.10 -1.30
CA GLY A 273 1.62 9.47 -1.72
C GLY A 273 2.67 10.21 -0.87
N ASN A 274 2.90 9.81 0.39
CA ASN A 274 4.00 10.38 1.19
C ASN A 274 5.38 9.84 0.78
N SER A 275 5.44 8.68 0.11
CA SER A 275 6.69 8.11 -0.42
C SER A 275 7.55 9.18 -1.09
N GLY A 276 8.81 9.26 -0.68
CA GLY A 276 9.80 10.20 -1.20
C GLY A 276 9.83 11.54 -0.46
N GLY A 277 8.93 11.76 0.49
CA GLY A 277 8.89 12.97 1.30
C GLY A 277 10.04 13.10 2.30
N PRO A 278 10.37 14.33 2.74
CA PRO A 278 11.41 14.56 3.73
C PRO A 278 10.89 14.27 5.15
N LEU A 279 11.59 13.40 5.88
CA LEU A 279 11.43 13.27 7.34
C LEU A 279 12.38 14.29 8.01
N LEU A 280 11.80 15.27 8.69
CA LEU A 280 12.45 16.46 9.20
C LEU A 280 12.58 16.42 10.72
N ASN A 281 13.69 16.91 11.26
CA ASN A 281 13.86 17.15 12.70
C ASN A 281 13.26 18.51 13.11
N SER A 282 13.29 18.84 14.40
CA SER A 282 12.81 20.12 14.97
C SER A 282 13.55 21.38 14.49
N ARG A 283 14.62 21.23 13.70
CA ARG A 283 15.35 22.34 13.07
C ARG A 283 15.00 22.53 11.59
N GLY A 284 14.08 21.71 11.06
CA GLY A 284 13.71 21.70 9.65
C GLY A 284 14.77 21.05 8.74
N GLU A 285 15.67 20.26 9.29
CA GLU A 285 16.66 19.51 8.52
C GLU A 285 16.17 18.09 8.24
N VAL A 286 16.44 17.57 7.06
CA VAL A 286 16.08 16.21 6.68
C VAL A 286 16.97 15.21 7.42
N VAL A 287 16.36 14.28 8.16
CA VAL A 287 17.05 13.15 8.80
C VAL A 287 16.79 11.83 8.06
N GLY A 288 15.72 11.75 7.26
CA GLY A 288 15.43 10.59 6.42
C GLY A 288 14.45 10.87 5.29
N ILE A 289 14.22 9.86 4.46
CA ILE A 289 13.31 9.91 3.31
C ILE A 289 12.18 8.92 3.57
N THR A 290 10.96 9.41 3.70
CA THR A 290 9.80 8.57 4.03
C THR A 290 9.55 7.55 2.92
N THR A 291 9.17 6.34 3.31
CA THR A 291 8.89 5.26 2.36
C THR A 291 7.65 4.48 2.80
N SER A 292 6.71 4.24 1.89
CA SER A 292 5.49 3.46 2.17
C SER A 292 5.71 1.95 1.99
N VAL A 293 6.92 1.46 2.32
CA VAL A 293 7.34 0.06 2.11
C VAL A 293 6.74 -0.92 3.13
N LEU A 294 6.15 -0.47 4.24
CA LEU A 294 5.43 -1.40 5.09
C LEU A 294 4.09 -1.78 4.45
N ASN A 295 4.07 -2.94 3.80
CA ASN A 295 2.84 -3.56 3.37
C ASN A 295 2.08 -4.05 4.61
N ALA A 296 1.30 -3.15 5.22
CA ALA A 296 0.50 -3.42 6.41
C ALA A 296 -0.44 -4.62 6.20
N ALA A 297 -0.90 -4.82 4.96
CA ALA A 297 -1.62 -6.03 4.60
C ALA A 297 -0.72 -7.28 4.75
N LYS A 298 0.49 -7.31 4.20
CA LYS A 298 1.45 -8.44 4.35
C LYS A 298 1.78 -8.74 5.82
N ILE A 299 1.96 -7.72 6.66
CA ILE A 299 2.20 -7.94 8.11
C ILE A 299 0.95 -8.48 8.81
N PHE A 300 -0.23 -7.94 8.49
CA PHE A 300 -1.50 -8.48 9.00
C PHE A 300 -1.71 -9.94 8.57
N GLN A 301 -1.31 -10.30 7.36
CA GLN A 301 -1.37 -11.67 6.86
C GLN A 301 -0.46 -12.64 7.61
N LEU A 302 0.72 -12.17 8.04
CA LEU A 302 1.69 -12.99 8.76
C LEU A 302 1.43 -13.05 10.27
N THR A 303 0.87 -12.00 10.86
CA THR A 303 0.79 -11.83 12.33
C THR A 303 -0.64 -11.79 12.88
N GLY A 304 -1.65 -11.67 12.02
CA GLY A 304 -3.04 -11.46 12.42
C GLY A 304 -3.34 -10.07 13.00
N ASN A 305 -2.34 -9.16 13.06
CA ASN A 305 -2.46 -7.83 13.62
C ASN A 305 -2.04 -6.77 12.60
N LEU A 306 -2.84 -5.70 12.47
CA LEU A 306 -2.45 -4.57 11.64
C LEU A 306 -1.39 -3.78 12.42
N PRO A 307 -0.17 -3.62 11.89
CA PRO A 307 0.81 -2.78 12.54
C PRO A 307 0.28 -1.34 12.55
N GLN A 308 0.17 -0.76 13.73
CA GLN A 308 -0.21 0.63 13.94
C GLN A 308 1.02 1.43 14.38
N ASN A 309 1.19 2.66 13.87
CA ASN A 309 2.33 3.52 14.21
C ASN A 309 3.71 2.89 13.92
N VAL A 310 3.79 2.02 12.90
CA VAL A 310 5.03 1.44 12.42
C VAL A 310 5.22 1.87 10.97
N ASN A 311 6.03 2.90 10.78
CA ASN A 311 6.39 3.42 9.47
C ASN A 311 7.91 3.49 9.35
N TYR A 312 8.44 3.65 8.13
CA TYR A 312 9.87 3.65 7.89
C TYR A 312 10.33 4.83 7.04
N ALA A 313 11.57 5.24 7.27
CA ALA A 313 12.25 6.25 6.48
C ALA A 313 13.71 5.86 6.24
N VAL A 314 14.17 5.96 4.99
CA VAL A 314 15.56 5.69 4.59
C VAL A 314 16.47 6.79 5.15
N LYS A 315 17.61 6.42 5.73
CA LYS A 315 18.54 7.39 6.33
C LYS A 315 19.18 8.29 5.26
N THR A 316 19.44 9.56 5.60
CA THR A 316 20.09 10.52 4.68
C THR A 316 21.47 10.09 4.21
N ALA A 317 22.22 9.29 4.98
CA ALA A 317 23.52 8.77 4.57
C ALA A 317 23.50 8.07 3.18
N TYR A 318 22.40 7.39 2.83
CA TYR A 318 22.25 6.75 1.51
C TYR A 318 21.97 7.77 0.40
N LEU A 319 21.24 8.84 0.72
CA LEU A 319 21.00 9.96 -0.18
C LEU A 319 22.29 10.76 -0.43
N GLU A 320 23.09 11.02 0.62
CA GLU A 320 24.38 11.70 0.50
C GLU A 320 25.35 10.93 -0.40
N ALA A 321 25.39 9.59 -0.26
CA ALA A 321 26.17 8.74 -1.14
C ALA A 321 25.68 8.82 -2.60
N LEU A 322 24.36 8.85 -2.82
CA LEU A 322 23.77 8.97 -4.16
C LEU A 322 24.06 10.33 -4.79
N LEU A 323 23.95 11.42 -4.03
CA LEU A 323 24.29 12.78 -4.45
C LEU A 323 25.78 12.89 -4.81
N SER A 324 26.66 12.31 -3.98
CA SER A 324 28.11 12.33 -4.19
C SER A 324 28.53 11.55 -5.44
N ALA A 325 27.77 10.51 -5.81
CA ALA A 325 28.01 9.70 -7.01
C ALA A 325 27.38 10.29 -8.28
N THR A 326 26.61 11.39 -8.18
CA THR A 326 25.92 11.99 -9.31
C THR A 326 26.76 13.11 -9.91
N ASP A 327 27.29 12.88 -11.12
CA ASP A 327 28.08 13.86 -11.84
C ASP A 327 27.21 15.03 -12.31
N SER A 328 27.68 16.26 -12.05
CA SER A 328 27.10 17.55 -12.42
C SER A 328 25.92 18.04 -11.56
N PRO A 329 26.08 19.15 -10.80
CA PRO A 329 24.96 19.78 -10.11
C PRO A 329 23.85 20.16 -11.10
N ALA A 330 22.59 20.08 -10.67
CA ALA A 330 21.46 20.52 -11.48
C ALA A 330 21.42 22.04 -11.62
N SER A 331 21.66 22.78 -10.53
CA SER A 331 21.91 24.23 -10.49
C SER A 331 22.29 24.67 -9.07
N LYS A 332 22.92 25.84 -8.91
CA LYS A 332 23.11 26.41 -7.57
C LYS A 332 21.76 26.96 -7.07
N VAL A 333 21.14 26.26 -6.12
CA VAL A 333 20.00 26.76 -5.33
C VAL A 333 20.50 27.14 -3.95
N ASP A 334 19.90 28.19 -3.39
CA ASP A 334 20.12 28.57 -2.00
C ASP A 334 19.58 27.48 -1.07
N ASN A 335 20.16 27.36 0.12
CA ASN A 335 19.63 26.48 1.16
C ASN A 335 18.69 27.27 2.08
N ILE A 336 17.63 26.61 2.53
CA ILE A 336 16.81 27.12 3.64
C ILE A 336 17.69 27.28 4.88
N GLU A 337 17.57 28.42 5.56
CA GLU A 337 18.27 28.67 6.82
C GLU A 337 17.75 27.75 7.93
N VAL A 338 18.69 27.12 8.64
CA VAL A 338 18.40 26.33 9.84
C VAL A 338 18.17 27.29 11.01
N SER A 339 17.09 27.07 11.76
CA SER A 339 16.79 27.84 12.98
C SER A 339 16.39 26.89 14.07
N GLU A 340 16.87 27.17 15.28
CA GLU A 340 16.47 26.47 16.48
C GLU A 340 15.13 27.01 17.01
N ASP A 341 14.41 26.17 17.74
CA ASP A 341 13.24 26.51 18.56
C ASP A 341 12.05 27.18 17.84
N LEU A 342 11.85 26.85 16.56
CA LEU A 342 10.66 27.30 15.84
C LEU A 342 9.45 26.42 16.13
N PRO A 343 8.25 27.01 16.27
CA PRO A 343 7.01 26.24 16.25
C PRO A 343 6.89 25.43 14.97
N LEU A 344 6.29 24.24 15.05
CA LEU A 344 6.08 23.35 13.89
C LEU A 344 5.42 24.08 12.72
N GLN A 345 4.45 24.96 12.98
CA GLN A 345 3.81 25.77 11.94
C GLN A 345 4.84 26.58 11.13
N SER A 346 5.78 27.25 11.80
CA SER A 346 6.79 28.08 11.14
C SER A 346 7.81 27.23 10.37
N LEU A 347 8.11 26.02 10.85
CA LEU A 347 8.93 25.06 10.11
C LEU A 347 8.22 24.60 8.83
N VAL A 348 6.92 24.29 8.92
CA VAL A 348 6.08 23.88 7.78
C VAL A 348 5.98 25.00 6.74
N GLU A 349 5.72 26.23 7.16
CA GLU A 349 5.66 27.39 6.25
C GLU A 349 7.00 27.62 5.53
N ARG A 350 8.11 27.30 6.20
CA ARG A 350 9.46 27.44 5.65
C ARG A 350 9.82 26.34 4.64
N VAL A 351 9.54 25.07 4.96
CA VAL A 351 9.95 23.93 4.12
C VAL A 351 8.91 23.54 3.08
N GLY A 352 7.63 23.86 3.32
CA GLY A 352 6.49 23.46 2.51
C GLY A 352 6.62 23.81 1.02
N PRO A 353 7.03 25.05 0.66
CA PRO A 353 7.23 25.41 -0.76
C PRO A 353 8.27 24.53 -1.46
N SER A 354 9.24 23.98 -0.74
CA SER A 354 10.29 23.11 -1.28
C SER A 354 9.90 21.64 -1.39
N VAL A 355 8.67 21.29 -1.03
CA VAL A 355 8.08 19.96 -1.17
C VAL A 355 7.08 19.99 -2.31
N MET A 356 7.16 19.01 -3.22
CA MET A 356 6.40 18.97 -4.47
C MET A 356 5.72 17.61 -4.66
N ILE A 357 4.65 17.58 -5.45
CA ILE A 357 4.10 16.34 -5.98
C ILE A 357 5.02 15.89 -7.12
N VAL A 358 5.44 14.63 -7.09
CA VAL A 358 6.12 13.99 -8.21
C VAL A 358 5.10 13.14 -8.94
N ILE A 359 4.90 13.42 -10.23
CA ILE A 359 4.08 12.62 -11.14
C ILE A 359 5.02 11.92 -12.11
N ALA A 360 4.87 10.60 -12.24
CA ALA A 360 5.69 9.78 -13.12
C ALA A 360 4.82 8.96 -14.06
N GLU A 361 5.09 9.03 -15.36
CA GLU A 361 4.28 8.46 -16.45
C GLU A 361 5.07 7.59 -17.43
#